data_AF-A0A645DBT5-F1
#
_entry.id   AF-A0A645DBT5-F1
#
_cell.length_a   1.000
_cell.length_b   1.000
_cell.length_c   1.000
_cell.angle_alpha   90.00
_cell.angle_beta   90.00
_cell.angle_gamma   90.00
#
_symmetry.space_group_name_H-M   'P 1'
#
loop_
_entity.id
_entity.type
_entity.pdbx_description
1 polymer ?
#
loop_
_entity_poly.entity_id
_entity_poly.type
_entity_poly.pdbx_seq_one_letter_code
_entity_poly.pdbx_strand_id
1 'polypeptide(L)'
;MENIVVGDDKGYILCGVSYWSQEDSTIIVDKLEEAINSGKFENLYWDDIVKDNIEKLDVQIRKINSDDCFEIDSLDDLEFVNNYIKTNFDKKEA
;
A
#
# COMPACT_ATOMS: atom_id res chain seq x y z
N MET A 1 18.78 -7.08 -1.04
CA MET A 1 17.48 -6.42 -0.85
C MET A 1 16.61 -6.89 -2.00
N GLU A 2 15.41 -7.39 -1.72
CA GLU A 2 14.48 -7.77 -2.77
C GLU A 2 13.80 -6.50 -3.31
N ASN A 3 13.59 -6.44 -4.63
CA ASN A 3 12.93 -5.29 -5.26
C ASN A 3 11.41 -5.38 -5.05
N ILE A 4 10.74 -4.22 -5.05
CA ILE A 4 9.28 -4.18 -5.17
C ILE A 4 8.94 -4.47 -6.64
N VAL A 5 8.11 -5.48 -6.89
CA VAL A 5 7.71 -5.93 -8.23
C VAL A 5 6.21 -5.77 -8.39
N VAL A 6 5.79 -5.26 -9.55
CA VAL A 6 4.38 -5.19 -9.95
C VAL A 6 4.01 -6.51 -10.62
N GLY A 7 3.00 -7.21 -10.10
CA GLY A 7 2.55 -8.49 -10.62
C GLY A 7 1.30 -9.00 -9.91
N ASP A 8 0.79 -10.15 -10.35
CA ASP A 8 -0.38 -10.85 -9.81
C ASP A 8 0.00 -12.07 -8.95
N ASP A 9 1.27 -12.18 -8.59
CA ASP A 9 1.86 -13.31 -7.88
C ASP A 9 1.46 -13.39 -6.40
N LYS A 10 1.53 -14.60 -5.84
CA LYS A 10 1.26 -14.86 -4.42
C LYS A 10 2.41 -14.34 -3.55
N GLY A 11 2.10 -13.42 -2.64
CA GLY A 11 3.11 -12.85 -1.73
C GLY A 11 2.52 -11.87 -0.71
N TYR A 12 3.40 -11.17 0.00
CA TYR A 12 3.01 -10.00 0.79
C TYR A 12 2.90 -8.79 -0.13
N ILE A 13 1.73 -8.16 -0.14
CA ILE A 13 1.41 -7.00 -0.99
C ILE A 13 1.39 -5.70 -0.17
N LEU A 14 1.50 -4.58 -0.85
CA LEU A 14 1.14 -3.28 -0.27
C LEU A 14 -0.38 -3.23 -0.08
N CYS A 15 -0.84 -3.13 1.17
CA CYS A 15 -2.26 -3.10 1.52
C CYS A 15 -2.81 -1.67 1.71
N GLY A 16 -2.18 -0.68 1.08
CA GLY A 16 -2.60 0.73 1.18
C GLY A 16 -2.26 1.44 2.51
N VAL A 17 -1.55 0.78 3.43
CA VAL A 17 -1.12 1.37 4.71
C VAL A 17 0.41 1.35 4.82
N SER A 18 1.00 2.52 5.04
CA SER A 18 2.44 2.68 5.24
C SER A 18 2.76 3.80 6.24
N TYR A 19 3.98 3.77 6.78
CA TYR A 19 4.52 4.82 7.63
C TYR A 19 5.93 5.16 7.13
N TRP A 20 6.25 6.45 7.10
CA TRP A 20 7.51 6.97 6.60
C TRP A 20 8.23 7.74 7.71
N SER A 21 9.50 7.41 7.93
CA SER A 21 10.35 8.15 8.86
C SER A 21 10.63 9.56 8.31
N GLN A 22 11.07 10.47 9.17
CA GLN A 22 11.47 11.81 8.73
C GLN A 22 12.65 11.75 7.73
N GLU A 23 13.57 10.82 7.92
CA GLU A 23 14.74 10.62 7.06
C GLU A 23 14.30 10.12 5.68
N ASP A 24 13.51 9.06 5.61
CA ASP A 24 13.01 8.50 4.34
C ASP A 24 12.09 9.48 3.61
N SER A 25 11.21 10.17 4.34
CA SER A 25 10.29 11.15 3.73
C SER A 25 11.02 12.31 3.06
N THR A 26 12.19 12.72 3.57
CA THR A 26 13.01 13.74 2.91
C THR A 26 13.45 13.26 1.52
N ILE A 27 13.92 12.02 1.44
CA ILE A 27 14.33 11.39 0.17
C ILE A 27 13.15 11.24 -0.79
N ILE A 28 11.98 10.82 -0.28
CA ILE A 28 10.77 10.65 -1.07
C ILE A 28 10.31 11.99 -1.66
N VAL A 29 10.30 13.06 -0.86
CA VAL A 29 9.90 14.40 -1.33
C VAL A 29 10.85 14.89 -2.42
N ASP A 30 12.16 14.77 -2.22
CA ASP A 30 13.14 15.17 -3.23
C ASP A 30 12.92 14.43 -4.57
N LYS A 31 12.65 13.12 -4.51
CA LYS A 31 12.39 12.30 -5.72
C LYS A 31 11.05 12.58 -6.36
N LEU A 32 10.04 12.89 -5.56
CA LEU A 32 8.74 13.32 -6.06
C LEU A 32 8.87 14.64 -6.82
N GLU A 33 9.62 15.62 -6.29
CA GLU A 33 9.87 16.90 -6.96
C GLU A 33 10.63 16.71 -8.28
N GLU A 34 11.64 15.84 -8.32
CA GLU A 34 12.36 15.48 -9.56
C GLU A 34 11.39 14.91 -10.62
N ALA A 35 10.50 13.98 -10.21
CA ALA A 35 9.52 13.37 -11.10
C ALA A 35 8.52 14.40 -11.66
N ILE A 36 8.01 15.30 -10.80
CA ILE A 36 7.09 16.36 -11.21
C ILE A 36 7.78 17.32 -12.19
N ASN A 37 8.99 17.78 -11.86
CA ASN A 37 9.76 18.71 -12.69
C ASN A 37 10.16 18.10 -14.05
N SER A 38 10.24 16.77 -14.15
CA SER A 38 10.49 16.08 -15.42
C SER A 38 9.30 16.15 -16.39
N GLY A 39 8.11 16.50 -15.91
CA GLY A 39 6.87 16.56 -16.70
C GLY A 39 6.29 15.20 -17.09
N LYS A 40 6.80 14.09 -16.52
CA LYS A 40 6.39 12.72 -16.85
C LYS A 40 5.78 11.97 -15.65
N PHE A 41 4.90 12.64 -14.91
CA PHE A 41 4.32 12.10 -13.66
C PHE A 41 2.87 11.63 -13.79
N GLU A 42 2.21 11.90 -14.93
CA GLU A 42 0.75 11.67 -15.10
C GLU A 42 0.30 10.22 -14.90
N ASN A 43 1.19 9.27 -15.18
CA ASN A 43 0.92 7.84 -15.05
C ASN A 43 1.67 7.19 -13.87
N LEU A 44 2.21 7.99 -12.95
CA LEU A 44 2.92 7.48 -11.77
C LEU A 44 2.00 7.45 -10.56
N TYR A 45 2.12 6.39 -9.76
CA TYR A 45 1.63 6.37 -8.40
C TYR A 45 2.68 6.92 -7.44
N TRP A 46 2.25 7.30 -6.24
CA TRP A 46 3.18 7.80 -5.21
C TRP A 46 4.19 6.72 -4.80
N ASP A 47 3.78 5.44 -4.79
CA ASP A 47 4.62 4.30 -4.46
C ASP A 47 5.59 3.90 -5.59
N ASP A 48 5.41 4.39 -6.83
CA ASP A 48 6.45 4.26 -7.87
C ASP A 48 7.72 5.02 -7.48
N ILE A 49 7.58 6.17 -6.82
CA ILE A 49 8.72 6.95 -6.31
C ILE A 49 9.52 6.12 -5.30
N VAL A 50 8.82 5.39 -4.43
CA VAL A 50 9.42 4.50 -3.43
C VAL A 50 10.07 3.30 -4.12
N LYS A 51 9.32 2.60 -4.98
CA LYS A 51 9.78 1.41 -5.70
C LYS A 51 11.06 1.68 -6.48
N ASP A 52 11.10 2.77 -7.23
CA ASP A 52 12.22 3.11 -8.10
C ASP A 52 13.43 3.67 -7.33
N ASN A 53 13.28 3.97 -6.04
CA ASN A 53 14.34 4.47 -5.16
C ASN A 53 14.56 3.61 -3.91
N ILE A 54 14.07 2.37 -3.90
CA ILE A 54 14.03 1.50 -2.71
C ILE A 54 15.42 1.26 -2.10
N GLU A 55 16.46 1.27 -2.93
CA GLU A 55 17.86 1.14 -2.53
C GLU A 55 18.40 2.31 -1.68
N LYS A 56 17.67 3.44 -1.64
CA LYS A 56 18.01 4.65 -0.87
C LYS A 56 17.18 4.79 0.40
N LEU A 57 16.23 3.90 0.63
CA LEU A 57 15.23 3.98 1.70
C LEU A 57 15.42 2.79 2.66
N ASP A 58 15.19 2.99 3.96
CA ASP A 58 15.18 1.89 4.95
C ASP A 58 13.76 1.37 5.19
N VAL A 59 13.23 0.64 4.21
CA VAL A 59 11.85 0.14 4.24
C VAL A 59 11.78 -1.27 4.83
N GLN A 60 10.85 -1.48 5.75
CA GLN A 60 10.57 -2.78 6.36
C GLN A 60 9.11 -3.18 6.21
N ILE A 61 8.87 -4.49 6.09
CA ILE A 61 7.52 -5.06 6.01
C ILE A 61 7.03 -5.41 7.40
N ARG A 62 5.91 -4.80 7.82
CA ARG A 62 5.14 -5.26 8.97
C ARG A 62 3.97 -6.10 8.50
N LYS A 63 4.09 -7.42 8.69
CA LYS A 63 3.03 -8.37 8.34
C LYS A 63 1.80 -8.16 9.23
N ILE A 64 0.64 -8.14 8.61
CA ILE A 64 -0.68 -8.09 9.25
C ILE A 64 -1.45 -9.37 8.92
N ASN A 65 -2.54 -9.64 9.64
CA ASN A 65 -3.44 -10.74 9.32
C ASN A 65 -4.31 -10.40 8.11
N SER A 66 -4.82 -11.42 7.44
CA SER A 66 -5.67 -11.26 6.25
C SER A 66 -7.01 -10.58 6.51
N ASP A 67 -7.39 -10.43 7.77
CA ASP A 67 -8.63 -9.81 8.24
C ASP A 67 -8.42 -8.46 8.96
N ASP A 68 -7.18 -7.97 9.01
CA ASP A 68 -6.85 -6.67 9.60
C ASP A 68 -7.14 -5.50 8.64
N CYS A 69 -7.14 -5.75 7.32
CA CYS A 69 -7.37 -4.74 6.28
C CYS A 69 -8.07 -5.36 5.07
N PHE A 70 -9.07 -4.68 4.53
CA PHE A 70 -9.82 -5.10 3.34
C PHE A 70 -9.79 -3.98 2.30
N GLU A 71 -9.42 -4.34 1.08
CA GLU A 71 -9.52 -3.46 -0.10
C GLU A 71 -10.93 -3.60 -0.69
N ILE A 72 -11.54 -2.48 -1.10
CA ILE A 72 -12.89 -2.43 -1.67
C ILE A 72 -12.81 -1.66 -2.98
N ASP A 73 -12.49 -2.37 -4.06
CA ASP A 73 -12.36 -1.79 -5.40
C ASP A 73 -13.56 -2.11 -6.30
N SER A 74 -14.42 -3.02 -5.86
CA SER A 74 -15.62 -3.46 -6.58
C SER A 74 -16.84 -3.60 -5.68
N LEU A 75 -18.01 -3.76 -6.31
CA LEU A 75 -19.25 -4.06 -5.59
C LEU A 75 -19.21 -5.43 -4.91
N ASP A 76 -18.51 -6.40 -5.51
CA ASP A 76 -18.36 -7.74 -4.96
C ASP A 76 -17.51 -7.70 -3.67
N ASP A 77 -16.45 -6.89 -3.65
CA ASP A 77 -15.63 -6.67 -2.45
C ASP A 77 -16.44 -6.00 -1.33
N LEU A 78 -17.27 -5.02 -1.69
CA LEU A 78 -18.17 -4.36 -0.75
C LEU A 78 -19.18 -5.34 -0.16
N GLU A 79 -19.78 -6.20 -0.97
CA GLU A 79 -20.69 -7.25 -0.50
C GLU A 79 -19.95 -8.23 0.44
N PHE A 80 -18.74 -8.65 0.06
CA PHE A 80 -17.91 -9.52 0.87
C PHE A 80 -17.61 -8.92 2.25
N VAL A 81 -17.12 -7.68 2.32
CA VAL A 81 -16.81 -7.00 3.59
C VAL A 81 -18.07 -6.82 4.44
N ASN A 82 -19.21 -6.47 3.84
CA ASN A 82 -20.48 -6.37 4.56
C ASN A 82 -20.90 -7.71 5.19
N ASN A 83 -20.76 -8.82 4.46
CA ASN A 83 -21.06 -10.15 4.96
C ASN A 83 -20.07 -10.59 6.06
N TYR A 84 -18.79 -10.26 5.89
CA TYR A 84 -17.75 -10.49 6.89
C TYR A 84 -18.08 -9.79 8.21
N ILE A 85 -18.45 -8.50 8.14
CA ILE A 85 -18.78 -7.70 9.33
C ILE A 85 -20.00 -8.29 10.06
N LYS A 86 -21.09 -8.57 9.34
CA LYS A 86 -22.31 -9.18 9.91
C LYS A 86 -22.05 -10.52 10.59
N THR A 87 -21.16 -11.33 10.01
CA THR A 87 -20.87 -12.67 10.54
C THR A 87 -20.00 -12.62 11.79
N ASN A 88 -19.04 -11.69 11.85
CA ASN A 88 -17.97 -11.68 12.86
C ASN A 88 -18.16 -10.64 13.97
N PHE A 89 -18.97 -9.60 13.77
CA PHE A 89 -19.13 -8.51 14.74
C PHE A 89 -20.57 -8.30 15.23
N ASP A 90 -21.59 -8.62 14.42
CA ASP A 90 -23.01 -8.41 14.80
C ASP A 90 -23.59 -9.50 15.73
N LYS A 91 -22.79 -10.46 16.20
CA LYS A 91 -23.20 -11.46 17.21
C LYS A 91 -23.04 -11.00 18.66
N LYS A 92 -22.71 -9.73 18.92
CA LYS A 92 -22.49 -9.21 20.28
C LYS A 92 -23.71 -8.61 20.98
N GLU A 93 -24.91 -8.70 20.41
CA GLU A 93 -26.15 -8.23 21.07
C GLU A 93 -27.27 -9.28 21.09
N ALA A 94 -27.04 -10.42 21.73
CA ALA A 94 -28.09 -11.32 22.20
C ALA A 94 -27.78 -11.90 23.58
#